data_AF-S9Q3N9-F1
#
_entry.id   AF-S9Q3N9-F1
#
_cell.length_a   1.000
_cell.length_b   1.000
_cell.length_c   1.000
_cell.angle_alpha   90.00
_cell.angle_beta   90.00
_cell.angle_gamma   90.00
#
_symmetry.space_group_name_H-M   'P 1'
#
loop_
_entity.id
_entity.type
_entity.pdbx_description
1 polymer ?
#
loop_
_entity_poly.entity_id
_entity_poly.type
_entity_poly.pdbx_seq_one_letter_code
_entity_poly.pdbx_strand_id
1 'polypeptide(L)'
;TDPQLPESERVRIPKLTYALLSESKIRSKLVEMGLPTEGNKQVLQRRHAQWVTMYNSNLDQKHPVSKKALLAQLRKWEKTQSNANVITKEKLGGTEWGSTYAGDFANLVQKAKNSIKKSDAPSPDEQTSSTAVDESSV
;
A
#
# COMPACT_ATOMS: atom_id res chain seq x y z
N THR A 1 -23.04 16.80 9.55
CA THR A 1 -23.01 16.12 8.25
C THR A 1 -22.74 17.15 7.19
N ASP A 2 -21.50 17.19 6.71
CA ASP A 2 -21.06 18.09 5.63
C ASP A 2 -21.80 17.67 4.33
N PRO A 3 -22.39 18.58 3.54
CA PRO A 3 -23.14 18.22 2.36
C PRO A 3 -22.23 17.48 1.37
N GLN A 4 -22.62 16.23 1.08
CA GLN A 4 -21.93 15.37 0.15
C GLN A 4 -21.97 16.02 -1.24
N LEU A 5 -20.80 16.31 -1.82
CA LEU A 5 -20.67 16.87 -3.17
C LEU A 5 -21.51 16.03 -4.16
N PRO A 6 -22.31 16.66 -5.04
CA PRO A 6 -23.19 15.95 -5.96
C PRO A 6 -22.38 14.97 -6.83
N GLU A 7 -22.93 13.76 -7.02
CA GLU A 7 -22.27 12.64 -7.72
C GLU A 7 -21.79 13.02 -9.13
N SER A 8 -22.49 13.93 -9.79
CA SER A 8 -22.21 14.41 -11.15
C SER A 8 -20.89 15.17 -11.31
N GLU A 9 -20.26 15.60 -10.21
CA GLU A 9 -19.01 16.37 -10.24
C GLU A 9 -17.78 15.56 -9.79
N ARG A 10 -17.97 14.26 -9.49
CA ARG A 10 -16.91 13.35 -9.02
C ARG A 10 -16.14 12.75 -10.20
N VAL A 11 -15.35 13.58 -10.89
CA VAL A 11 -14.49 13.11 -11.98
C VAL A 11 -13.17 12.57 -11.42
N ARG A 12 -12.85 11.31 -11.75
CA ARG A 12 -11.56 10.70 -11.38
C ARG A 12 -10.40 11.50 -11.96
N ILE A 13 -9.39 11.75 -11.14
CA ILE A 13 -8.17 12.44 -11.57
C ILE A 13 -7.26 11.43 -12.28
N PRO A 14 -6.86 11.69 -13.54
CA PRO A 14 -5.95 10.81 -14.26
C PRO A 14 -4.54 10.84 -13.64
N LYS A 15 -3.86 9.69 -13.71
CA LYS A 15 -2.44 9.60 -13.30
C LYS A 15 -1.56 10.31 -14.33
N LEU A 16 -0.54 11.04 -13.86
CA LEU A 16 0.43 11.73 -14.73
C LEU A 16 1.67 10.85 -14.97
N THR A 17 2.21 10.90 -16.18
CA THR A 17 3.53 10.33 -16.51
C THR A 17 4.64 11.32 -16.12
N TYR A 18 5.10 11.24 -14.88
CA TYR A 18 6.01 12.23 -14.29
C TYR A 18 7.39 12.34 -14.96
N ALA A 19 7.85 11.29 -15.65
CA ALA A 19 9.13 11.28 -16.35
C ALA A 19 9.18 12.31 -17.49
N LEU A 20 8.03 12.52 -18.16
CA LEU A 20 7.89 13.43 -19.30
C LEU A 20 7.53 14.86 -18.87
N LEU A 21 7.13 15.05 -17.61
CA LEU A 21 6.73 16.36 -17.09
C LEU A 21 7.91 17.11 -16.47
N SER A 22 8.01 18.40 -16.82
CA SER A 22 8.89 19.34 -16.13
C SER A 22 8.34 19.68 -14.74
N GLU A 23 9.21 20.13 -13.85
CA GLU A 23 8.82 20.52 -12.49
C GLU A 23 7.77 21.66 -12.49
N SER A 24 7.92 22.63 -13.40
CA SER A 24 6.97 23.73 -13.57
C SER A 24 5.55 23.23 -13.84
N LYS A 25 5.39 22.26 -14.75
CA LYS A 25 4.08 21.68 -15.07
C LYS A 25 3.46 20.94 -13.89
N ILE A 26 4.28 20.25 -13.09
CA ILE A 26 3.81 19.58 -11.87
C ILE A 26 3.34 20.61 -10.84
N ARG A 27 4.07 21.72 -10.67
CA ARG A 27 3.62 22.82 -9.79
C ARG A 27 2.31 23.42 -10.25
N SER A 28 2.13 23.68 -11.54
CA SER A 28 0.86 24.18 -12.09
C SER A 28 -0.31 23.26 -11.72
N LYS A 29 -0.14 21.94 -11.86
CA LYS A 29 -1.16 20.95 -11.46
C LYS A 29 -1.46 20.95 -9.96
N LEU A 30 -0.45 21.11 -9.12
CA LEU A 30 -0.65 21.25 -7.68
C LEU A 30 -1.42 22.54 -7.33
N VAL A 31 -1.11 23.67 -7.98
CA VAL A 31 -1.81 24.95 -7.80
C VAL A 31 -3.28 24.83 -8.20
N GLU A 32 -3.57 24.23 -9.37
CA GLU A 32 -4.95 23.96 -9.83
C GLU A 32 -5.78 23.22 -8.76
N MET A 33 -5.15 22.31 -8.01
CA MET A 33 -5.81 21.54 -6.97
C MET A 33 -5.80 22.22 -5.58
N GLY A 34 -5.11 23.35 -5.43
CA GLY A 34 -4.95 24.07 -4.17
C GLY A 34 -3.97 23.39 -3.21
N LEU A 35 -2.97 22.70 -3.74
CA LEU A 35 -1.95 21.98 -2.98
C LEU A 35 -0.65 22.81 -2.87
N PRO A 36 0.13 22.63 -1.79
CA PRO A 36 1.45 23.27 -1.66
C PRO A 36 2.39 22.86 -2.80
N THR A 37 3.22 23.80 -3.24
CA THR A 37 4.22 23.63 -4.32
C THR A 37 5.66 23.66 -3.82
N GLU A 38 5.85 23.56 -2.51
CA GLU A 38 7.17 23.56 -1.87
C GLU A 38 7.86 22.19 -2.00
N GLY A 39 9.19 22.23 -2.11
CA GLY A 39 10.05 21.05 -2.23
C GLY A 39 10.62 20.84 -3.63
N ASN A 40 11.46 19.80 -3.77
CA ASN A 40 12.06 19.42 -5.05
C ASN A 40 11.06 18.68 -5.95
N LYS A 41 11.43 18.47 -7.23
CA LYS A 41 10.60 17.72 -8.20
C LYS A 41 10.05 16.39 -7.66
N GLN A 42 10.86 15.60 -6.95
CA GLN A 42 10.43 14.30 -6.41
C GLN A 42 9.39 14.43 -5.30
N VAL A 43 9.48 15.46 -4.44
CA VAL A 43 8.47 15.76 -3.43
C VAL A 43 7.15 16.13 -4.10
N LEU A 44 7.19 16.98 -5.12
CA LEU A 44 6.01 17.40 -5.86
C LEU A 44 5.32 16.23 -6.58
N GLN A 45 6.10 15.34 -7.21
CA GLN A 45 5.60 14.11 -7.84
C GLN A 45 4.89 13.20 -6.83
N ARG A 46 5.53 12.96 -5.68
CA ARG A 46 4.97 12.11 -4.60
C ARG A 46 3.70 12.71 -4.02
N ARG A 47 3.68 14.02 -3.74
CA ARG A 47 2.49 14.75 -3.27
C ARG A 47 1.33 14.61 -4.25
N HIS A 48 1.59 14.87 -5.54
CA HIS A 48 0.58 14.73 -6.59
C HIS A 48 0.06 13.29 -6.67
N ALA A 49 0.94 12.29 -6.72
CA ALA A 49 0.56 10.89 -6.81
C ALA A 49 -0.30 10.43 -5.63
N GLN A 50 0.06 10.85 -4.42
CA GLN A 50 -0.69 10.54 -3.22
C GLN A 50 -2.07 11.21 -3.24
N TRP A 51 -2.14 12.48 -3.66
CA TRP A 51 -3.41 13.19 -3.79
C TRP A 51 -4.35 12.49 -4.78
N VAL A 52 -3.86 12.12 -5.98
CA VAL A 52 -4.64 11.38 -6.98
C VAL A 52 -5.18 10.08 -6.39
N THR A 53 -4.34 9.35 -5.65
CA THR A 53 -4.73 8.08 -5.02
C THR A 53 -5.81 8.31 -3.97
N MET A 54 -5.58 9.22 -3.01
CA MET A 54 -6.54 9.53 -1.94
C MET A 54 -7.87 10.05 -2.50
N TYR A 55 -7.81 10.96 -3.47
CA TYR A 55 -9.00 11.54 -4.07
C TYR A 55 -9.80 10.49 -4.84
N ASN A 56 -9.16 9.69 -5.71
CA ASN A 56 -9.86 8.65 -6.45
C ASN A 56 -10.42 7.57 -5.51
N SER A 57 -9.69 7.16 -4.49
CA SER A 57 -10.20 6.23 -3.47
C SER A 57 -11.37 6.82 -2.70
N ASN A 58 -11.38 8.12 -2.43
CA ASN A 58 -12.51 8.80 -1.80
C ASN A 58 -13.77 8.76 -2.66
N LEU A 59 -13.62 8.81 -4.00
CA LEU A 59 -14.77 8.68 -4.92
C LEU A 59 -15.41 7.29 -4.83
N ASP A 60 -14.62 6.27 -4.53
CA ASP A 60 -15.09 4.88 -4.40
C ASP A 60 -15.66 4.56 -3.00
N GLN A 61 -15.58 5.50 -2.04
CA GLN A 61 -16.08 5.30 -0.67
C GLN A 61 -17.60 5.51 -0.59
N LYS A 62 -18.29 4.65 0.18
CA LYS A 62 -19.73 4.80 0.48
C LYS A 62 -20.07 6.13 1.15
N HIS A 63 -19.13 6.66 1.94
CA HIS A 63 -19.23 7.94 2.62
C HIS A 63 -17.96 8.76 2.32
N PRO A 64 -17.94 9.50 1.20
CA PRO A 64 -16.77 10.29 0.82
C PRO A 64 -16.52 11.39 1.85
N VAL A 65 -15.25 11.61 2.17
CA VAL A 65 -14.79 12.69 3.03
C VAL A 65 -14.60 13.99 2.25
N SER A 66 -14.67 15.12 2.95
CA SER A 66 -14.50 16.45 2.34
C SER A 66 -13.06 16.69 1.88
N LYS A 67 -12.88 17.60 0.91
CA LYS A 67 -11.55 18.02 0.43
C LYS A 67 -10.63 18.45 1.57
N LYS A 68 -11.17 19.15 2.58
CA LYS A 68 -10.40 19.59 3.77
C LYS A 68 -9.86 18.39 4.58
N ALA A 69 -10.65 17.33 4.73
CA ALA A 69 -10.21 16.12 5.39
C ALA A 69 -9.12 15.39 4.59
N LEU A 70 -9.28 15.29 3.27
CA LEU A 70 -8.26 14.73 2.38
C LEU A 70 -6.94 15.50 2.48
N LEU A 71 -6.98 16.84 2.50
CA LEU A 71 -5.78 17.67 2.68
C LEU A 71 -5.10 17.44 4.03
N ALA A 72 -5.88 17.26 5.10
CA ALA A 72 -5.34 16.93 6.41
C ALA A 72 -4.68 15.53 6.42
N GLN A 73 -5.28 14.55 5.75
CA GLN A 73 -4.69 13.22 5.58
C GLN A 73 -3.41 13.27 4.75
N LEU A 74 -3.39 14.06 3.67
CA LEU A 74 -2.20 14.26 2.84
C LEU A 74 -1.04 14.83 3.67
N ARG A 75 -1.29 15.87 4.49
CA ARG A 75 -0.26 16.42 5.39
C ARG A 75 0.26 15.41 6.41
N LYS A 76 -0.62 14.59 7.00
CA LYS A 76 -0.20 13.50 7.92
C LYS A 76 0.68 12.48 7.20
N TRP A 77 0.32 12.12 5.97
CA TRP A 77 1.10 11.22 5.14
C TRP A 77 2.48 11.81 4.80
N GLU A 78 2.56 13.08 4.42
CA GLU A 78 3.82 13.77 4.13
C GLU A 78 4.75 13.80 5.36
N LYS A 79 4.20 14.08 6.54
CA LYS A 79 4.94 14.03 7.82
C LYS A 79 5.45 12.63 8.15
N THR A 80 4.71 11.59 7.74
CA THR A 80 5.15 10.20 7.93
C THR A 80 6.31 9.89 6.99
N GLN A 81 6.29 10.39 5.76
CA GLN A 81 7.38 10.18 4.79
C GLN A 81 8.67 10.92 5.11
N SER A 82 8.59 12.13 5.69
CA SER A 82 9.79 12.82 6.18
C SER A 82 10.48 12.04 7.31
N ASN A 83 9.69 11.33 8.13
CA ASN A 83 10.20 10.57 9.27
C ASN A 83 10.61 9.13 8.91
N ALA A 84 9.98 8.53 7.89
CA ALA A 84 10.24 7.16 7.46
C ALA A 84 11.59 7.00 6.73
N ASN A 85 12.11 8.07 6.13
CA ASN A 85 13.47 8.05 5.57
C ASN A 85 14.59 8.09 6.63
N VAL A 86 14.23 8.18 7.92
CA VAL A 86 15.16 8.10 9.06
C VAL A 86 14.77 6.93 9.97
N ILE A 87 14.56 5.75 9.38
CA ILE A 87 14.74 4.51 10.13
C ILE A 87 16.24 4.26 10.15
N THR A 88 16.93 4.81 11.15
CA THR A 88 18.33 4.48 11.37
C THR A 88 18.44 3.05 11.88
N LYS A 89 19.60 2.43 11.61
CA LYS A 89 19.92 1.10 12.13
C LYS A 89 19.69 1.03 13.64
N GLU A 90 20.01 2.10 14.38
CA GLU A 90 19.77 2.15 15.84
C GLU A 90 18.28 2.05 16.19
N LYS A 91 17.40 2.72 15.44
CA LYS A 91 15.96 2.77 15.72
C LYS A 91 15.24 1.45 15.40
N LEU A 92 15.88 0.59 14.61
CA LEU A 92 15.39 -0.75 14.27
C LEU A 92 16.02 -1.85 15.15
N GLY A 93 16.69 -1.48 16.24
CA GLY A 93 17.32 -2.43 17.18
C GLY A 93 18.82 -2.64 16.95
N GLY A 94 19.46 -1.84 16.10
CA GLY A 94 20.92 -1.77 15.99
C GLY A 94 21.57 -3.10 15.65
N THR A 95 22.75 -3.34 16.23
CA THR A 95 23.42 -4.65 16.28
C THR A 95 22.82 -5.58 17.34
N GLU A 96 22.09 -5.04 18.31
CA GLU A 96 21.54 -5.82 19.43
C GLU A 96 20.44 -6.78 18.96
N TRP A 97 19.56 -6.36 18.05
CA TRP A 97 18.55 -7.22 17.43
C TRP A 97 19.18 -8.47 16.78
N GLY A 98 20.34 -8.28 16.14
CA GLY A 98 21.10 -9.37 15.54
C GLY A 98 21.64 -10.35 16.58
N SER A 99 22.07 -9.86 17.74
CA SER A 99 22.62 -10.70 18.82
C SER A 99 21.54 -11.40 19.63
N THR A 100 20.42 -10.73 19.95
CA THR A 100 19.37 -11.30 20.80
C THR A 100 18.58 -12.40 20.09
N TYR A 101 18.36 -12.26 18.79
CA TYR A 101 17.55 -13.19 18.00
C TYR A 101 18.37 -14.08 17.04
N ALA A 102 19.71 -14.10 17.18
CA ALA A 102 20.57 -14.93 16.33
C ALA A 102 20.18 -16.41 16.35
N GLY A 103 19.91 -16.95 17.55
CA GLY A 103 19.51 -18.35 17.75
C GLY A 103 18.15 -18.67 17.14
N ASP A 104 17.17 -17.79 17.31
CA ASP A 104 15.82 -17.95 16.74
C ASP A 104 15.86 -17.88 15.21
N PHE A 105 16.69 -16.98 14.65
CA PHE A 105 16.91 -16.89 13.21
C PHE A 105 17.54 -18.17 12.65
N ALA A 106 18.56 -18.72 13.33
CA ALA A 106 19.19 -19.97 12.92
C ALA A 106 18.20 -21.14 12.92
N ASN A 107 17.37 -21.25 13.97
CA ASN A 107 16.30 -22.26 14.06
C ASN A 107 15.27 -22.10 12.93
N LEU A 108 14.87 -20.86 12.62
CA LEU A 108 13.92 -20.58 11.54
C LEU A 108 14.47 -20.99 10.17
N VAL A 109 15.74 -20.67 9.91
CA VAL A 109 16.44 -21.04 8.66
C VAL A 109 16.57 -22.56 8.55
N GLN A 110 16.91 -23.26 9.64
CA GLN A 110 16.95 -24.72 9.65
C GLN A 110 15.56 -25.31 9.39
N LYS A 111 14.52 -24.82 10.05
CA LYS A 111 13.14 -25.28 9.83
C LYS A 111 12.69 -25.08 8.38
N ALA A 112 13.00 -23.94 7.77
CA ALA A 112 12.72 -23.67 6.36
C ALA A 112 13.49 -24.59 5.41
N LYS A 113 14.79 -24.83 5.67
CA LYS A 113 15.59 -25.78 4.88
C LYS A 113 15.07 -27.20 4.98
N ASN A 114 14.61 -27.60 6.17
CA ASN A 114 14.07 -28.93 6.40
C ASN A 114 12.67 -29.09 5.78
N SER A 115 11.86 -28.02 5.69
CA SER A 115 10.57 -28.08 4.98
C SER A 115 10.75 -28.21 3.46
N ILE A 116 11.73 -27.53 2.87
CA ILE A 116 12.07 -27.67 1.45
C ILE A 116 12.54 -29.10 1.13
N LYS A 117 13.32 -29.70 2.03
CA LYS A 117 13.74 -31.11 1.90
C LYS A 117 12.59 -32.11 2.10
N LYS A 118 11.54 -31.72 2.83
CA LYS A 118 10.33 -32.54 3.03
C LYS A 118 9.35 -32.42 1.87
N SER A 119 9.33 -31.31 1.14
CA SER A 119 8.48 -31.12 -0.05
C SER A 119 9.01 -31.81 -1.30
N ASP A 120 10.21 -32.40 -1.26
CA ASP A 120 10.71 -33.32 -2.29
C ASP A 120 10.29 -34.78 -2.04
N ALA A 121 9.47 -35.03 -1.01
CA ALA A 121 8.72 -36.27 -0.87
C ALA A 121 7.28 -36.06 -1.38
N PRO A 122 6.73 -36.97 -2.21
CA PRO A 122 5.38 -36.83 -2.73
C PRO A 122 4.37 -36.77 -1.57
N SER A 123 3.47 -35.79 -1.62
CA SER A 123 2.29 -35.72 -0.74
C SER A 123 1.43 -36.98 -0.96
N PRO A 124 0.99 -37.70 0.10
CA PRO A 124 -0.10 -38.65 -0.03
C PRO A 124 -1.43 -37.88 0.02
N ASP A 125 -2.02 -37.77 -1.16
CA ASP A 125 -3.44 -37.71 -1.52
C ASP A 125 -4.45 -36.88 -0.69
N GLU A 126 -5.04 -35.96 -1.44
CA GLU A 126 -6.40 -35.44 -1.31
C GLU A 126 -7.41 -36.61 -1.24
N GLN A 127 -8.11 -36.79 -0.11
CA GLN A 127 -9.36 -37.57 -0.09
C GLN A 127 -10.54 -36.60 -0.15
N THR A 128 -10.91 -36.26 -1.38
CA THR A 128 -12.29 -35.90 -1.73
C THR A 128 -13.16 -37.15 -1.54
N SER A 129 -13.98 -37.16 -0.48
CA SER A 129 -15.12 -38.07 -0.40
C SER A 129 -16.17 -37.61 -1.41
N SER A 130 -16.35 -38.36 -2.49
CA SER A 130 -17.48 -38.20 -3.40
C SER A 130 -18.17 -39.54 -3.61
N THR A 131 -19.41 -39.58 -3.11
CA THR A 131 -20.60 -40.14 -3.76
C THR A 131 -20.62 -41.65 -4.04
N ALA A 132 -21.43 -42.36 -3.24
CA ALA A 132 -22.12 -43.56 -3.69
C ALA A 132 -23.63 -43.28 -3.59
N VAL A 133 -24.21 -42.83 -4.70
CA VAL A 133 -25.61 -43.09 -5.04
C VAL A 133 -25.57 -43.95 -6.29
N ASP A 134 -26.08 -45.17 -6.22
CA ASP A 134 -26.95 -45.66 -7.29
C ASP A 134 -27.87 -46.78 -6.78
N GLU A 135 -29.10 -46.68 -7.26
CA GLU A 135 -30.30 -47.37 -6.88
C GLU A 135 -30.61 -48.48 -7.91
N SER A 136 -31.24 -49.56 -7.45
CA SER A 136 -32.15 -50.46 -8.21
C SER A 136 -31.63 -51.67 -9.03
N SER A 137 -32.19 -52.82 -8.60
CA SER A 137 -32.93 -53.84 -9.40
C SER A 137 -32.18 -54.93 -10.19
N VAL A 138 -32.24 -56.17 -9.69
CA VAL A 138 -33.02 -57.33 -10.24
C VAL A 138 -32.86 -58.55 -9.33
#